data_AF-A0AB36NX49-F1
#
_entry.id   AF-A0AB36NX49-F1
#
_cell.length_a   1.000
_cell.length_b   1.000
_cell.length_c   1.000
_cell.angle_alpha   90.00
_cell.angle_beta   90.00
_cell.angle_gamma   90.00
#
_symmetry.space_group_name_H-M   'P 1'
#
loop_
_entity.id
_entity.type
_entity.pdbx_description
1 polymer ?
#
loop_
_entity_poly.entity_id
_entity_poly.type
_entity_poly.pdbx_seq_one_letter_code
_entity_poly.pdbx_strand_id
1 'polypeptide(L)'
;MKHFLKLSMLTFIVTQTGIAQKYNNALISKDSEINFAKTQKRGIKKNNIIYYVENDLQTISAYKSNKLKWQTNVISVCGEPKRGEPQIRYVGYNANKLLIVMGKHNFAEIDINSGITKLVG
;
A
#
# COMPACT_ATOMS: atom_id res chain seq x y z
N MET A 1 -52.44 -38.25 -18.43
CA MET A 1 -51.93 -38.41 -17.05
C MET A 1 -50.55 -37.76 -16.95
N LYS A 2 -50.41 -36.87 -15.96
CA LYS A 2 -49.17 -36.36 -15.33
C LYS A 2 -48.25 -35.48 -16.19
N HIS A 3 -48.50 -34.18 -16.05
CA HIS A 3 -47.48 -33.13 -15.93
C HIS A 3 -46.23 -33.61 -15.19
N PHE A 4 -45.06 -33.14 -15.59
CA PHE A 4 -44.18 -32.37 -14.72
C PHE A 4 -43.19 -31.56 -15.58
N LEU A 5 -43.43 -30.25 -15.66
CA LEU A 5 -42.39 -29.28 -16.01
C LEU A 5 -41.20 -29.52 -15.07
N LYS A 6 -40.06 -29.93 -15.59
CA LYS A 6 -38.80 -29.74 -14.86
C LYS A 6 -38.34 -28.31 -15.14
N LEU A 7 -38.74 -27.45 -14.22
CA LEU A 7 -38.34 -26.07 -14.09
C LEU A 7 -36.80 -25.99 -14.11
N SER A 8 -36.28 -25.25 -15.09
CA SER A 8 -34.89 -24.84 -15.20
C SER A 8 -34.44 -24.17 -13.90
N MET A 9 -33.51 -24.81 -13.19
CA MET A 9 -32.84 -24.18 -12.06
C MET A 9 -31.55 -23.55 -12.60
N LEU A 10 -31.73 -22.38 -13.23
CA LEU A 10 -30.64 -21.50 -13.63
C LEU A 10 -29.97 -21.01 -12.35
N THR A 11 -28.91 -21.69 -11.91
CA THR A 11 -28.07 -21.23 -10.80
C THR A 11 -27.32 -19.98 -11.24
N PHE A 12 -27.89 -18.82 -10.93
CA PHE A 12 -27.21 -17.54 -10.99
C PHE A 12 -26.17 -17.51 -9.86
N ILE A 13 -24.97 -18.03 -10.11
CA ILE A 13 -23.81 -17.74 -9.26
C ILE A 13 -23.41 -16.31 -9.59
N VAL A 14 -24.05 -15.33 -8.93
CA VAL A 14 -23.53 -13.97 -8.89
C VAL A 14 -22.28 -14.04 -8.03
N THR A 15 -21.12 -14.32 -8.63
CA THR A 15 -19.85 -13.98 -7.99
C THR A 15 -19.80 -12.46 -7.98
N GLN A 16 -20.28 -11.87 -6.89
CA GLN A 16 -20.06 -10.47 -6.61
C GLN A 16 -18.55 -10.35 -6.41
N THR A 17 -17.81 -10.10 -7.49
CA THR A 17 -16.41 -9.69 -7.43
C THR A 17 -16.39 -8.26 -6.93
N GLY A 18 -16.81 -8.08 -5.67
CA GLY A 18 -16.46 -6.90 -4.92
C GLY A 18 -14.95 -6.83 -4.97
N ILE A 19 -14.42 -5.86 -5.71
CA ILE A 19 -12.99 -5.57 -5.75
C ILE A 19 -12.64 -5.17 -4.32
N ALA A 20 -12.27 -6.15 -3.50
CA ALA A 20 -11.86 -5.92 -2.13
C ALA A 20 -10.71 -4.93 -2.19
N GLN A 21 -10.91 -3.76 -1.56
CA GLN A 21 -9.87 -2.75 -1.49
C GLN A 21 -8.64 -3.39 -0.84
N LYS A 22 -7.51 -3.35 -1.56
CA LYS A 22 -6.25 -3.96 -1.12
C LYS A 22 -5.59 -3.21 0.04
N TYR A 23 -6.12 -2.04 0.38
CA TYR A 23 -5.69 -1.18 1.48
C TYR A 23 -6.91 -0.70 2.27
N ASN A 24 -6.72 -0.39 3.54
CA ASN A 24 -7.79 0.13 4.39
C ASN A 24 -7.94 1.65 4.23
N ASN A 25 -9.04 2.10 3.64
CA ASN A 25 -9.36 3.52 3.44
C ASN A 25 -9.34 4.35 4.75
N ALA A 26 -9.74 3.76 5.87
CA ALA A 26 -9.75 4.46 7.16
C ALA A 26 -8.34 4.82 7.64
N LEU A 27 -7.31 4.12 7.13
CA LEU A 27 -5.91 4.35 7.50
C LEU A 27 -5.21 5.33 6.54
N ILE A 28 -5.92 5.91 5.58
CA ILE A 28 -5.36 6.96 4.73
C ILE A 28 -5.34 8.29 5.49
N SER A 29 -4.18 8.95 5.48
CA SER A 29 -3.94 10.27 6.04
C SER A 29 -4.41 11.36 5.09
N LYS A 30 -4.80 12.51 5.65
CA LYS A 30 -5.02 13.74 4.89
C LYS A 30 -3.72 14.52 4.69
N ASP A 31 -2.72 14.26 5.53
CA ASP A 31 -1.42 14.93 5.51
C ASP A 31 -0.51 14.37 4.42
N SER A 32 0.51 15.12 4.04
CA SER A 32 1.55 14.69 3.10
C SER A 32 2.64 13.83 3.75
N GLU A 33 2.58 13.61 5.06
CA GLU A 33 3.55 12.82 5.79
C GLU A 33 2.90 12.03 6.91
N ILE A 34 3.56 10.95 7.31
CA ILE A 34 3.13 10.08 8.39
C ILE A 34 4.36 9.66 9.19
N ASN A 35 4.32 9.92 10.49
CA ASN A 35 5.22 9.31 11.46
C ASN A 35 4.49 8.19 12.20
N PHE A 36 4.88 6.94 11.97
CA PHE A 36 4.15 5.77 12.50
C PHE A 36 4.26 5.62 14.03
N ALA A 37 5.14 6.37 14.69
CA ALA A 37 5.15 6.44 16.15
C ALA A 37 4.03 7.33 16.72
N LYS A 38 3.41 8.18 15.89
CA LYS A 38 2.43 9.19 16.32
C LYS A 38 1.00 8.87 15.90
N THR A 39 0.79 7.91 15.00
CA THR A 39 -0.53 7.66 14.41
C THR A 39 -0.66 6.24 13.86
N GLN A 40 -1.90 5.77 13.77
CA GLN A 40 -2.26 4.49 13.14
C GLN A 40 -2.47 4.63 11.62
N LYS A 41 -2.31 5.84 11.06
CA LYS A 41 -2.39 6.03 9.60
C LYS A 41 -1.26 5.29 8.88
N ARG A 42 -1.53 4.85 7.65
CA ARG A 42 -0.68 3.94 6.88
C ARG A 42 -0.44 4.37 5.44
N GLY A 43 -1.27 5.25 4.90
CA GLY A 43 -1.10 5.69 3.52
C GLY A 43 -1.39 7.15 3.29
N ILE A 44 -0.78 7.68 2.23
CA ILE A 44 -0.94 9.05 1.75
C ILE A 44 -1.65 8.99 0.41
N LYS A 45 -2.67 9.84 0.21
CA LYS A 45 -3.32 10.03 -1.10
C LYS A 45 -2.82 11.29 -1.77
N LYS A 46 -2.22 11.16 -2.96
CA LYS A 46 -1.87 12.29 -3.84
C LYS A 46 -2.16 11.96 -5.30
N ASN A 47 -2.75 12.89 -6.03
CA ASN A 47 -3.06 12.75 -7.47
C ASN A 47 -3.79 11.44 -7.82
N ASN A 48 -4.76 11.06 -6.99
CA ASN A 48 -5.53 9.82 -7.11
C ASN A 48 -4.69 8.52 -7.05
N ILE A 49 -3.47 8.60 -6.52
CA ILE A 49 -2.61 7.48 -6.16
C ILE A 49 -2.57 7.39 -4.63
N ILE A 50 -2.66 6.16 -4.13
CA ILE A 50 -2.48 5.82 -2.72
C ILE A 50 -1.10 5.21 -2.58
N TYR A 51 -0.25 5.80 -1.74
CA TYR A 51 1.01 5.21 -1.29
C TYR A 51 0.80 4.65 0.10
N TYR A 52 0.90 3.33 0.26
CA TYR A 52 0.48 2.62 1.46
C TYR A 52 1.61 1.76 2.01
N VAL A 53 1.90 1.88 3.30
CA VAL A 53 2.81 0.98 4.02
C VAL A 53 2.06 -0.27 4.42
N GLU A 54 2.48 -1.42 3.90
CA GLU A 54 1.89 -2.74 4.15
C GLU A 54 2.13 -3.24 5.57
N ASN A 55 1.35 -4.24 6.00
CA ASN A 55 1.31 -4.72 7.39
C ASN A 55 2.67 -5.15 7.96
N ASP A 56 3.60 -5.58 7.11
CA ASP A 56 4.98 -5.92 7.49
C ASP A 56 5.82 -4.71 7.95
N LEU A 57 5.32 -3.49 7.73
CA LEU A 57 6.02 -2.23 7.97
C LEU A 57 7.32 -2.07 7.16
N GLN A 58 7.55 -2.88 6.14
CA GLN A 58 8.76 -2.87 5.31
C GLN A 58 8.45 -2.56 3.85
N THR A 59 7.22 -2.84 3.43
CA THR A 59 6.79 -2.73 2.05
C THR A 59 5.92 -1.51 1.82
N ILE A 60 6.17 -0.79 0.72
CA ILE A 60 5.28 0.27 0.22
C ILE A 60 4.68 -0.17 -1.11
N SER A 61 3.37 0.00 -1.21
CA SER A 61 2.59 -0.20 -2.44
C SER A 61 2.02 1.12 -2.93
N ALA A 62 2.03 1.32 -4.24
CA ALA A 62 1.27 2.38 -4.89
C ALA A 62 0.03 1.81 -5.58
N TYR A 63 -1.14 2.37 -5.32
CA TYR A 63 -2.40 1.98 -5.95
C TYR A 63 -3.02 3.14 -6.73
N LYS A 64 -3.51 2.88 -7.94
CA LYS A 64 -4.37 3.79 -8.72
C LYS A 64 -5.67 3.09 -9.06
N SER A 65 -6.79 3.69 -8.68
CA SER A 65 -8.12 3.08 -8.87
C SER A 65 -8.19 1.64 -8.34
N ASN A 66 -7.65 1.39 -7.15
CA ASN A 66 -7.54 0.08 -6.48
C ASN A 66 -6.68 -0.97 -7.21
N LYS A 67 -5.99 -0.60 -8.30
CA LYS A 67 -5.02 -1.47 -8.98
C LYS A 67 -3.61 -1.15 -8.49
N LEU A 68 -2.82 -2.18 -8.21
CA LEU A 68 -1.41 -2.04 -7.86
C LEU A 68 -0.65 -1.47 -9.07
N LYS A 69 0.09 -0.38 -8.86
CA LYS A 69 1.00 0.22 -9.84
C LYS A 69 2.41 -0.35 -9.69
N TRP A 70 2.93 -0.32 -8.47
CA TRP A 70 4.23 -0.84 -8.10
C TRP A 70 4.22 -1.16 -6.61
N GLN A 71 5.15 -2.03 -6.21
CA GLN A 71 5.38 -2.42 -4.82
C GLN A 71 6.87 -2.60 -4.63
N THR A 72 7.38 -2.19 -3.47
CA THR A 72 8.80 -2.33 -3.13
C THR A 72 8.96 -2.59 -1.64
N ASN A 73 9.75 -3.59 -1.28
CA ASN A 73 10.18 -3.80 0.09
C ASN A 73 11.43 -2.94 0.32
N VAL A 74 11.28 -1.87 1.09
CA VAL A 74 12.33 -0.86 1.28
C VAL A 74 13.52 -1.46 2.01
N ILE A 75 13.29 -2.30 3.02
CA ILE A 75 14.37 -2.94 3.78
C ILE A 75 15.15 -3.92 2.91
N SER A 76 14.47 -4.72 2.09
CA SER A 76 15.14 -5.65 1.17
C SER A 76 16.00 -4.93 0.13
N VAL A 77 15.61 -3.74 -0.31
CA VAL A 77 16.36 -2.95 -1.31
C VAL A 77 17.50 -2.17 -0.68
N CYS A 78 17.27 -1.55 0.48
CA CYS A 78 18.23 -0.66 1.13
C CYS A 78 19.14 -1.37 2.14
N GLY A 79 18.85 -2.63 2.47
CA GLY A 79 19.49 -3.37 3.55
C GLY A 79 18.88 -3.08 4.92
N GLU A 80 19.33 -3.82 5.94
CA GLU A 80 18.89 -3.59 7.31
C GLU A 80 19.42 -2.25 7.84
N PRO A 81 18.61 -1.50 8.62
CA PRO A 81 19.07 -0.26 9.22
C PRO A 81 20.14 -0.54 10.28
N LYS A 82 21.12 0.36 10.41
CA LYS A 82 22.23 0.22 11.38
C LYS A 82 21.75 0.20 12.85
N ARG A 83 20.59 0.81 13.12
CA ARG A 83 20.00 0.92 14.46
C ARG A 83 18.48 0.89 14.39
N GLY A 84 17.88 0.17 15.33
CA GLY A 84 16.43 -0.01 15.45
C GLY A 84 15.90 -1.12 14.55
N GLU A 85 14.62 -1.43 14.71
CA GLU A 85 13.97 -2.51 13.95
C GLU A 85 13.98 -2.26 12.44
N PRO A 86 14.08 -3.33 11.62
CA PRO A 86 14.00 -3.27 10.16
C PRO A 86 12.58 -2.95 9.71
N GLN A 87 12.16 -1.70 9.92
CA GLN A 87 10.83 -1.22 9.58
C GLN A 87 10.88 0.26 9.17
N ILE A 88 9.92 0.64 8.35
CA ILE A 88 9.61 2.01 7.97
C ILE A 88 8.96 2.70 9.16
N ARG A 89 9.52 3.83 9.57
CA ARG A 89 9.03 4.66 10.67
C ARG A 89 8.40 5.96 10.22
N TYR A 90 8.72 6.39 8.99
CA TYR A 90 8.20 7.61 8.42
C TYR A 90 8.07 7.49 6.90
N VAL A 91 7.01 8.11 6.36
CA VAL A 91 6.85 8.36 4.93
C VAL A 91 6.41 9.80 4.74
N GLY A 92 7.08 10.53 3.86
CA GLY A 92 6.67 11.85 3.40
C GLY A 92 6.57 11.89 1.88
N TYR A 93 5.55 12.55 1.34
CA TYR A 93 5.43 12.83 -0.08
C TYR A 93 6.11 14.17 -0.40
N ASN A 94 7.08 14.18 -1.31
CA ASN A 94 7.73 15.39 -1.79
C ASN A 94 7.89 15.36 -3.31
N ALA A 95 7.19 16.25 -4.02
CA ALA A 95 7.23 16.40 -5.47
C ALA A 95 7.02 15.07 -6.23
N ASN A 96 8.11 14.45 -6.71
CA ASN A 96 8.13 13.20 -7.47
C ASN A 96 8.70 12.01 -6.67
N LYS A 97 8.86 12.14 -5.36
CA LYS A 97 9.43 11.09 -4.50
C LYS A 97 8.65 10.89 -3.22
N LEU A 98 8.79 9.70 -2.65
CA LEU A 98 8.55 9.45 -1.23
C LEU A 98 9.87 9.52 -0.47
N LEU A 99 9.88 10.26 0.63
CA LEU A 99 10.97 10.32 1.61
C LEU A 99 10.67 9.33 2.73
N ILE A 100 11.58 8.39 2.96
CA ILE A 100 11.37 7.27 3.87
C ILE A 100 12.41 7.33 4.97
N VAL A 101 11.99 7.09 6.22
CA VAL A 101 12.92 6.75 7.31
C VAL A 101 12.71 5.30 7.69
N MET A 102 13.79 4.53 7.69
CA MET A 102 13.85 3.13 8.09
C MET A 102 14.75 2.98 9.32
N GLY A 103 14.32 2.18 10.29
CA GLY A 103 14.99 2.10 11.59
C GLY A 103 15.11 3.48 12.25
N LYS A 104 16.26 3.80 12.85
CA LYS A 104 16.46 5.08 13.57
C LYS A 104 17.05 6.19 12.71
N HIS A 105 17.97 5.86 11.80
CA HIS A 105 18.83 6.84 11.13
C HIS A 105 19.13 6.51 9.65
N ASN A 106 18.33 5.66 9.02
CA ASN A 106 18.50 5.35 7.60
C ASN A 106 17.38 5.99 6.78
N PHE A 107 17.75 6.55 5.64
CA PHE A 107 16.88 7.34 4.78
C PHE A 107 16.87 6.73 3.39
N ALA A 108 15.67 6.57 2.84
CA ALA A 108 15.50 6.11 1.47
C ALA A 108 14.59 7.06 0.69
N GLU A 109 14.78 7.09 -0.61
CA GLU A 109 13.88 7.74 -1.55
C GLU A 109 13.23 6.71 -2.46
N ILE A 110 11.96 6.90 -2.78
CA ILE A 110 11.23 6.09 -3.76
C ILE A 110 10.67 7.01 -4.84
N ASP A 111 10.99 6.74 -6.10
CA ASP A 111 10.35 7.43 -7.22
C ASP A 111 8.86 7.05 -7.31
N ILE A 112 7.97 8.04 -7.32
CA ILE A 112 6.53 7.79 -7.21
C ILE A 112 5.92 7.12 -8.46
N ASN A 113 6.62 7.15 -9.59
CA ASN A 113 6.12 6.63 -10.86
C ASN A 113 6.50 5.16 -11.04
N SER A 114 7.71 4.80 -10.65
CA SER A 114 8.34 3.50 -10.90
C SER A 114 8.48 2.61 -9.66
N GLY A 115 8.48 3.18 -8.46
CA GLY A 115 8.79 2.43 -7.23
C GLY A 115 10.29 2.17 -7.05
N ILE A 116 11.15 2.68 -7.94
CA ILE A 116 12.61 2.56 -7.80
C ILE A 116 13.01 3.20 -6.47
N THR A 117 13.65 2.37 -5.63
CA THR A 117 14.00 2.70 -4.26
C THR A 117 15.50 2.79 -4.12
N LYS A 118 16.00 3.80 -3.41
CA LYS A 118 17.44 4.03 -3.19
C LYS A 118 17.68 4.46 -1.75
N LEU A 119 18.72 3.90 -1.14
CA LEU A 119 19.26 4.42 0.11
C LEU A 119 19.99 5.74 -0.17
N VAL A 120 19.75 6.76 0.66
CA VAL A 120 20.32 8.11 0.49
C VAL A 120 20.99 8.65 1.75
N GLY A 121 20.94 7.93 2.88
CA GLY A 121 21.58 8.31 4.14
C GLY A 121 21.47 7.24 5.21
#